data_AF-A0A915MP04-F1
#
_entry.id   AF-A0A915MP04-F1
#
_cell.length_a   1.000
_cell.length_b   1.000
_cell.length_c   1.000
_cell.angle_alpha   90.00
_cell.angle_beta   90.00
_cell.angle_gamma   90.00
#
_symmetry.space_group_name_H-M   'P 1'
#
loop_
_entity.id
_entity.type
_entity.pdbx_description
1 polymer ?
#
loop_
_entity_poly.entity_id
_entity_poly.type
_entity_poly.pdbx_seq_one_letter_code
_entity_poly.pdbx_strand_id
1 'polypeptide(L)'
;MGSDKTIDTSNSFAVPYDEDAEDSNVFFLDADYLEDMFGMFYKVAAKEKIVGWYHTGPKLCKNDILINEVIKRFVPNPILVIIQ
;
A
#
# COMPACT_ATOMS: atom_id res chain seq x y z
N MET A 1 21.61 9.35 -16.83
CA MET A 1 20.95 9.56 -15.52
C MET A 1 21.10 8.25 -14.76
N GLY A 2 21.87 8.23 -13.68
CA GLY A 2 22.22 6.99 -12.98
C GLY A 2 20.98 6.25 -12.47
N SER A 3 20.99 4.93 -12.64
CA SER A 3 19.98 4.01 -12.10
C SER A 3 20.14 3.91 -10.58
N ASP A 4 19.68 4.93 -9.86
CA ASP A 4 19.51 4.81 -8.43
C ASP A 4 18.43 3.74 -8.18
N LYS A 5 18.82 2.65 -7.52
CA LYS A 5 17.96 1.50 -7.20
C LYS A 5 17.31 1.65 -5.81
N THR A 6 17.40 2.83 -5.24
CA THR A 6 16.91 3.14 -3.90
C THR A 6 15.50 3.71 -4.00
N ILE A 7 14.60 3.20 -3.16
CA ILE A 7 13.28 3.81 -2.92
C ILE A 7 13.34 4.46 -1.55
N ASP A 8 13.11 5.78 -1.53
CA ASP A 8 12.98 6.55 -0.29
C ASP A 8 11.49 6.65 0.08
N THR A 9 11.18 6.35 1.34
CA THR A 9 9.81 6.35 1.87
C THR A 9 9.72 7.43 2.95
N SER A 10 9.01 8.52 2.63
CA SER A 10 8.94 9.71 3.48
C SER A 10 7.69 9.81 4.34
N ASN A 11 6.60 9.15 3.93
CA ASN A 11 5.27 9.31 4.52
C ASN A 11 4.42 8.05 4.33
N SER A 12 3.42 7.86 5.19
CA SER A 12 2.46 6.77 5.10
C SER A 12 1.14 7.13 5.80
N PHE A 13 0.07 6.44 5.43
CA PHE A 13 -1.22 6.51 6.11
C PHE A 13 -1.84 5.12 6.16
N ALA A 14 -2.68 4.88 7.16
CA ALA A 14 -3.46 3.65 7.25
C ALA A 14 -4.72 3.77 6.40
N VAL A 15 -5.09 2.67 5.75
CA VAL A 15 -6.35 2.54 4.99
C VAL A 15 -7.26 1.59 5.76
N PRO A 16 -8.56 1.88 5.89
CA PRO A 16 -9.53 0.93 6.44
C PRO A 16 -9.44 -0.42 5.73
N TYR A 17 -9.20 -1.46 6.51
CA TYR A 17 -8.99 -2.82 6.05
C TYR A 17 -9.61 -3.79 7.05
N ASP A 18 -10.25 -4.84 6.55
CA ASP A 18 -10.77 -5.94 7.35
C ASP A 18 -10.60 -7.25 6.58
N GLU A 19 -10.37 -8.35 7.28
CA GLU A 19 -10.26 -9.68 6.68
C GLU A 19 -11.12 -10.68 7.44
N ASP A 20 -11.65 -11.67 6.70
CA ASP A 20 -12.41 -12.72 7.33
C ASP A 20 -11.51 -13.59 8.22
N ALA A 21 -11.99 -13.88 9.44
CA ALA A 21 -11.23 -14.62 10.43
C ALA A 21 -11.03 -16.10 10.07
N GLU A 22 -11.89 -16.67 9.21
CA GLU A 22 -11.81 -18.05 8.76
C GLU A 22 -11.09 -18.18 7.41
N ASP A 23 -11.24 -17.20 6.51
CA ASP A 23 -10.56 -17.16 5.20
C ASP A 23 -9.96 -15.78 4.88
N SER A 24 -8.66 -15.63 5.13
CA SER A 24 -7.93 -14.37 4.87
C SER A 24 -7.87 -13.95 3.39
N ASN A 25 -8.28 -14.81 2.44
CA ASN A 25 -8.43 -14.40 1.04
C ASN A 25 -9.67 -13.53 0.82
N VAL A 26 -10.62 -13.55 1.75
CA VAL A 26 -11.77 -12.67 1.78
C VAL A 26 -11.42 -11.46 2.63
N PHE A 27 -11.22 -10.32 1.98
CA PHE A 27 -10.87 -9.07 2.64
C PHE A 27 -11.58 -7.88 2.02
N PHE A 28 -11.66 -6.81 2.79
CA PHE A 28 -12.11 -5.49 2.39
C PHE A 28 -10.95 -4.50 2.48
N LEU A 29 -10.80 -3.66 1.46
CA LEU A 29 -9.85 -2.56 1.43
C LEU A 29 -10.56 -1.35 0.81
N ASP A 30 -10.61 -0.25 1.54
CA ASP A 30 -11.28 0.98 1.09
C ASP A 30 -10.43 1.74 0.07
N ALA A 31 -10.69 1.48 -1.22
CA ALA A 31 -10.00 2.13 -2.33
C ALA A 31 -10.36 3.61 -2.48
N ASP A 32 -11.59 4.00 -2.15
CA ASP A 32 -12.05 5.39 -2.27
C ASP A 32 -11.33 6.26 -1.22
N TYR A 33 -11.23 5.76 0.01
CA TYR A 33 -10.44 6.42 1.06
C TYR A 33 -8.96 6.58 0.67
N LEU A 34 -8.38 5.55 0.03
CA LEU A 34 -7.01 5.60 -0.45
C LEU A 34 -6.82 6.71 -1.51
N GLU A 35 -7.68 6.79 -2.51
CA GLU A 35 -7.62 7.82 -3.56
C GLU A 35 -7.80 9.22 -3.01
N ASP A 36 -8.78 9.41 -2.11
CA ASP A 36 -9.06 10.71 -1.49
C ASP A 36 -7.89 11.18 -0.62
N MET A 37 -7.35 10.31 0.24
CA MET A 37 -6.19 10.63 1.07
C MET A 37 -4.95 10.93 0.22
N PHE A 38 -4.66 10.10 -0.78
CA PHE A 38 -3.57 10.38 -1.70
C PHE A 38 -3.77 11.72 -2.42
N GLY A 39 -5.01 12.04 -2.83
CA GLY A 39 -5.36 13.32 -3.41
C GLY A 39 -5.10 14.51 -2.48
N MET A 40 -5.29 14.35 -1.17
CA MET A 40 -4.95 15.39 -0.17
C MET A 40 -3.44 15.55 -0.01
N PHE A 41 -2.71 14.45 0.12
CA PHE A 41 -1.24 14.44 0.18
C PHE A 41 -0.62 15.11 -1.06
N TYR A 42 -1.08 14.74 -2.25
CA TYR A 42 -0.63 15.32 -3.50
C TYR A 42 -0.88 16.83 -3.61
N LYS A 43 -2.03 17.32 -3.09
CA LYS A 43 -2.35 18.76 -3.05
C LYS A 43 -1.39 19.56 -2.16
N VAL A 44 -0.88 18.95 -1.08
CA VAL A 44 0.10 19.57 -0.17
C VAL A 44 1.52 19.47 -0.75
N ALA A 45 1.88 18.32 -1.28
CA ALA A 45 3.21 18.02 -1.81
C ALA A 45 3.13 17.23 -3.13
N ALA A 46 3.13 17.94 -4.27
CA ALA A 46 2.98 17.35 -5.61
C ALA A 46 4.10 16.36 -6.04
N LYS A 47 5.15 16.21 -5.22
CA LYS A 47 6.22 15.22 -5.44
C LYS A 47 5.92 13.87 -4.78
N GLU A 48 4.95 13.80 -3.86
CA GLU A 48 4.55 12.55 -3.23
C GLU A 48 3.91 11.60 -4.25
N LYS A 49 4.28 10.32 -4.14
CA LYS A 49 3.81 9.23 -4.99
C LYS A 49 3.63 7.99 -4.14
N ILE A 50 2.62 7.19 -4.46
CA ILE A 50 2.47 5.86 -3.88
C ILE A 50 3.61 4.99 -4.43
N VAL A 51 4.38 4.38 -3.53
CA VAL A 51 5.49 3.47 -3.86
C VAL A 51 5.20 2.02 -3.49
N GLY A 52 4.16 1.79 -2.68
CA GLY A 52 3.88 0.49 -2.11
C GLY A 52 2.87 0.55 -0.97
N TRP A 53 2.88 -0.48 -0.14
CA TRP A 53 1.98 -0.65 0.99
C TRP A 53 2.70 -1.39 2.12
N TYR A 54 2.14 -1.34 3.32
CA TYR A 54 2.71 -1.99 4.49
C TYR A 54 1.64 -2.65 5.34
N HIS A 55 2.02 -3.67 6.10
CA HIS A 55 1.20 -4.21 7.18
C HIS A 55 2.08 -4.55 8.39
N THR A 56 1.45 -4.72 9.55
CA THR A 56 2.11 -4.88 10.85
C THR A 56 2.66 -6.28 11.13
N GLY A 57 2.73 -7.14 10.11
CA GLY A 57 3.32 -8.47 10.24
C GLY A 57 2.61 -9.40 11.24
N PRO A 58 3.34 -10.38 11.82
CA PRO A 58 4.81 -10.48 11.88
C PRO A 58 5.48 -11.16 10.67
N LYS A 59 4.70 -11.77 9.77
CA LYS A 59 5.20 -12.56 8.62
C LYS A 59 4.39 -12.26 7.38
N LEU A 60 4.92 -12.68 6.23
CA LEU A 60 4.16 -12.74 4.99
C LEU A 60 2.95 -13.67 5.15
N CYS A 61 1.81 -13.20 4.64
CA CYS A 61 0.56 -13.91 4.58
C CYS A 61 0.25 -14.28 3.12
N LYS A 62 -0.56 -15.32 2.88
CA LYS A 62 -0.88 -15.75 1.50
C LYS A 62 -1.72 -14.72 0.75
N ASN A 63 -2.59 -14.01 1.46
CA ASN A 63 -3.46 -12.97 0.92
C ASN A 63 -2.70 -11.70 0.53
N ASP A 64 -1.43 -11.53 0.95
CA ASP A 64 -0.57 -10.43 0.49
C ASP A 64 -0.49 -10.36 -1.03
N ILE A 65 -0.51 -11.50 -1.71
CA ILE A 65 -0.51 -11.55 -3.19
C ILE A 65 -1.77 -10.88 -3.74
N LEU A 66 -2.93 -11.15 -3.15
CA LEU A 66 -4.22 -10.60 -3.59
C LEU A 66 -4.30 -9.10 -3.31
N ILE A 67 -3.88 -8.66 -2.12
CA ILE A 67 -3.79 -7.24 -1.77
C ILE A 67 -2.85 -6.53 -2.75
N ASN A 68 -1.70 -7.13 -3.07
CA ASN A 68 -0.75 -6.57 -4.00
C ASN A 68 -1.32 -6.40 -5.43
N GLU A 69 -2.18 -7.31 -5.89
CA GLU A 69 -2.88 -7.15 -7.18
C GLU A 69 -3.90 -5.99 -7.15
N VAL A 70 -4.52 -5.71 -5.99
CA VAL A 70 -5.36 -4.51 -5.83
C VAL A 70 -4.50 -3.25 -5.86
N ILE A 71 -3.39 -3.23 -5.11
CA ILE A 71 -2.50 -2.06 -5.04
C ILE A 71 -1.84 -1.75 -6.39
N LYS A 72 -1.63 -2.75 -7.26
CA LYS A 72 -1.14 -2.55 -8.63
C LYS A 72 -1.98 -1.60 -9.48
N ARG A 73 -3.24 -1.35 -9.10
CA ARG A 73 -4.10 -0.35 -9.76
C ARG A 73 -3.64 1.07 -9.50
N PHE A 74 -2.95 1.32 -8.38
CA PHE A 74 -2.44 2.64 -7.98
C PHE A 74 -0.96 2.85 -8.34
N VAL A 75 -0.15 1.79 -8.32
CA VAL A 75 1.29 1.83 -8.63
C VAL A 75 1.72 0.56 -9.36
N PRO A 76 2.49 0.63 -10.48
CA PRO A 76 2.77 -0.55 -11.30
C PRO A 76 3.70 -1.57 -10.63
N ASN A 77 4.60 -1.13 -9.75
CA ASN A 77 5.56 -1.99 -9.05
C ASN A 77 5.48 -1.70 -7.54
N PRO A 78 4.40 -2.11 -6.87
CA PRO A 78 4.25 -1.89 -5.43
C PRO A 78 5.30 -2.67 -4.66
N ILE A 79 5.90 -2.02 -3.67
CA ILE A 79 6.75 -2.66 -2.68
C ILE A 79 5.91 -2.95 -1.43
N LEU A 80 5.94 -4.20 -0.97
CA LEU A 80 5.39 -4.57 0.34
C LEU A 80 6.48 -4.40 1.41
N VAL A 81 6.16 -3.69 2.49
CA VAL A 81 7.00 -3.58 3.69
C VAL A 81 6.27 -4.18 4.89
N ILE A 82 6.89 -5.11 5.59
CA ILE A 82 6.38 -5.64 6.86
C ILE A 82 7.02 -4.84 7.99
N ILE A 83 6.20 -4.20 8.82
CA ILE A 83 6.66 -3.39 9.97
C ILE A 83 6.28 -4.05 11.29
N GLN A 84 6.92 -3.62 12.39
CA GLN A 84 6.79 -4.18 13.73
C GLN A 84 6.42 -3.10 14.75
#